data_AF-A0A7S3H017-F1
#
_entry.id   AF-A0A7S3H017-F1
#
_cell.length_a   1.000
_cell.length_b   1.000
_cell.length_c   1.000
_cell.angle_alpha   90.00
_cell.angle_beta   90.00
_cell.angle_gamma   90.00
#
_symmetry.space_group_name_H-M   'P 1'
#
loop_
_entity.id
_entity.type
_entity.pdbx_description
1 polymer ?
#
loop_
_entity_poly.entity_id
_entity_poly.type
_entity_poly.pdbx_seq_one_letter_code
_entity_poly.pdbx_strand_id
1 'polypeptide(L)'
;NWKKGKRSVLMKRKRVESFPENRIVAHIDLDCFYVQVERSINPSLKGKAVGVAQYNPFGDLKSFAPEDNRIVNSGSLIAVSYEARARGVKRNMRGAEAKKVCPEMLLVQVPTSHGKADLTIYRDASARILTVLCSKFPACIVERSSIDEVYLDVTAE
;
A
#
# COMPACT_ATOMS: atom_id res chain seq x y z
N ASN A 1 67.57 -4.70 4.68
CA ASN A 1 66.77 -5.91 4.94
C ASN A 1 65.30 -5.65 4.66
N TRP A 2 64.74 -6.46 3.75
CA TRP A 2 63.31 -6.80 3.56
C TRP A 2 62.32 -5.80 2.93
N LYS A 3 62.06 -6.02 1.63
CA LYS A 3 60.80 -5.71 0.92
C LYS A 3 59.63 -6.53 1.48
N LYS A 4 58.41 -5.99 1.53
CA LYS A 4 57.08 -6.63 1.33
C LYS A 4 56.03 -5.53 1.55
N GLY A 5 55.01 -5.27 0.73
CA GLY A 5 54.32 -6.09 -0.26
C GLY A 5 52.82 -6.10 0.06
N LYS A 6 52.05 -5.26 -0.66
CA LYS A 6 50.61 -5.31 -1.00
C LYS A 6 49.60 -5.91 0.00
N ARG A 7 48.49 -5.20 0.18
CA ARG A 7 47.15 -5.66 -0.26
C ARG A 7 46.11 -4.53 -0.14
N SER A 8 45.88 -3.81 -1.25
CA SER A 8 44.59 -3.15 -1.45
C SER A 8 43.57 -4.26 -1.68
N VAL A 9 42.61 -4.39 -0.76
CA VAL A 9 41.44 -5.23 -0.97
C VAL A 9 40.54 -4.48 -1.94
N LEU A 10 40.86 -4.59 -3.23
CA LEU A 10 39.93 -4.20 -4.28
C LEU A 10 38.80 -5.24 -4.23
N MET A 11 37.70 -4.89 -3.53
CA MET A 11 36.44 -5.60 -3.69
C MET A 11 36.13 -5.61 -5.18
N LYS A 12 36.32 -6.77 -5.82
CA LYS A 12 35.87 -7.01 -7.17
C LYS A 12 34.36 -6.78 -7.14
N ARG A 13 33.90 -5.64 -7.66
CA ARG A 13 32.51 -5.49 -8.09
C ARG A 13 32.23 -6.70 -8.97
N LYS A 14 31.38 -7.61 -8.50
CA LYS A 14 30.84 -8.68 -9.34
C LYS A 14 30.31 -7.98 -10.58
N ARG A 15 30.86 -8.32 -11.73
CA ARG A 15 30.36 -7.87 -13.03
C ARG A 15 28.89 -8.27 -13.04
N VAL A 16 28.01 -7.27 -13.07
CA VAL A 16 26.59 -7.50 -13.29
C VAL A 16 26.52 -8.27 -14.61
N GLU A 17 25.93 -9.47 -14.60
CA GLU A 17 25.68 -10.21 -15.83
C GLU A 17 24.99 -9.27 -16.82
N SER A 18 25.43 -9.28 -18.08
CA SER A 18 24.85 -8.42 -19.10
C SER A 18 23.35 -8.73 -19.18
N PHE A 19 22.51 -7.80 -18.75
CA PHE A 19 21.08 -7.91 -18.94
C PHE A 19 20.79 -8.00 -20.44
N PRO A 20 19.85 -8.85 -20.87
CA PRO A 20 19.45 -8.91 -22.27
C PRO A 20 19.03 -7.51 -22.75
N GLU A 21 19.45 -7.13 -23.95
CA GLU A 21 19.16 -5.79 -24.51
C GLU A 21 17.65 -5.51 -24.63
N ASN A 22 16.85 -6.57 -24.74
CA ASN A 22 15.39 -6.51 -24.78
C ASN A 22 14.81 -7.06 -23.47
N ARG A 23 14.52 -6.17 -22.52
CA ARG A 23 13.75 -6.51 -21.32
C ARG A 23 12.30 -6.11 -21.46
N ILE A 24 11.40 -6.99 -21.04
CA ILE A 24 9.97 -6.69 -20.91
C ILE A 24 9.69 -6.59 -19.42
N VAL A 25 9.37 -5.38 -18.95
CA VAL A 25 9.11 -5.10 -17.53
C VAL A 25 7.69 -4.63 -17.37
N ALA A 26 6.93 -5.31 -16.51
CA ALA A 26 5.61 -4.88 -16.09
C ALA A 26 5.70 -4.14 -14.75
N HIS A 27 4.92 -3.07 -14.60
CA HIS A 27 4.66 -2.40 -13.33
C HIS A 27 3.21 -2.67 -12.92
N ILE A 28 3.03 -3.14 -11.69
CA ILE A 28 1.73 -3.45 -11.11
C ILE A 28 1.52 -2.51 -9.93
N ASP A 29 0.48 -1.69 -9.99
CA ASP A 29 0.00 -0.81 -8.92
C ASP A 29 -1.41 -1.26 -8.52
N LEU A 30 -1.62 -1.51 -7.23
CA LEU A 30 -2.90 -2.02 -6.75
C LEU A 30 -3.91 -0.88 -6.52
N ASP A 31 -4.97 -0.92 -7.29
CA ASP A 31 -6.09 0.03 -7.24
C ASP A 31 -6.59 0.33 -5.83
N CYS A 32 -6.46 1.60 -5.40
CA CYS A 32 -6.94 2.10 -4.11
C CYS A 32 -6.67 1.14 -2.93
N PHE A 33 -5.47 0.56 -2.89
CA PHE A 33 -5.11 -0.63 -2.12
C PHE A 33 -5.73 -0.75 -0.72
N TYR A 34 -5.58 0.28 0.13
CA TYR A 34 -6.07 0.23 1.51
C TYR A 34 -7.59 0.07 1.58
N VAL A 35 -8.34 0.70 0.65
CA VAL A 35 -9.79 0.53 0.54
C VAL A 35 -10.13 -0.91 0.15
N GLN A 36 -9.39 -1.51 -0.77
CA GLN A 36 -9.64 -2.90 -1.16
C GLN A 36 -9.35 -3.88 -0.03
N VAL A 37 -8.30 -3.64 0.77
CA VAL A 37 -8.04 -4.42 1.98
C VAL A 37 -9.21 -4.31 2.96
N GLU A 38 -9.69 -3.10 3.25
CA GLU A 38 -10.86 -2.93 4.13
C GLU A 38 -12.13 -3.59 3.58
N ARG A 39 -12.37 -3.52 2.27
CA ARG A 39 -13.50 -4.22 1.61
C ARG A 39 -13.38 -5.74 1.69
N SER A 40 -12.16 -6.29 1.76
CA SER A 40 -11.95 -7.72 1.95
C SER A 40 -12.31 -8.17 3.37
N ILE A 41 -12.15 -7.29 4.37
CA ILE A 41 -12.47 -7.53 5.78
C ILE A 41 -13.96 -7.29 6.04
N ASN A 42 -14.51 -6.20 5.51
CA ASN A 42 -15.92 -5.84 5.63
C ASN A 42 -16.57 -5.75 4.24
N PRO A 43 -17.20 -6.86 3.75
CA PRO A 43 -17.85 -6.90 2.45
C PRO A 43 -18.97 -5.87 2.25
N SER A 44 -19.56 -5.33 3.33
CA SER A 44 -20.61 -4.30 3.25
C SER A 44 -20.11 -2.97 2.68
N LEU A 45 -18.79 -2.79 2.55
CA LEU A 45 -18.14 -1.62 1.97
C LEU A 45 -18.03 -1.68 0.42
N LYS A 46 -18.36 -2.83 -0.20
CA LYS A 46 -18.30 -2.99 -1.66
C LYS A 46 -19.35 -2.10 -2.35
N GLY A 47 -18.94 -1.45 -3.44
CA GLY A 47 -19.79 -0.53 -4.23
C GLY A 47 -20.14 0.79 -3.53
N LYS A 48 -19.59 1.05 -2.33
CA LYS A 48 -19.82 2.29 -1.59
C LYS A 48 -18.64 3.25 -1.73
N ALA A 49 -18.92 4.56 -1.61
CA ALA A 49 -17.89 5.56 -1.44
C ALA A 49 -17.21 5.39 -0.07
N VAL A 50 -15.96 4.97 -0.10
CA VAL A 50 -15.15 4.68 1.07
C VAL A 50 -13.85 5.49 1.04
N GLY A 51 -13.44 5.99 2.19
CA GLY A 51 -12.12 6.56 2.44
C GLY A 51 -11.48 5.85 3.63
N VAL A 52 -10.19 5.54 3.53
CA VAL A 52 -9.42 5.06 4.69
C VAL A 52 -8.72 6.25 5.31
N ALA A 53 -8.94 6.46 6.61
CA ALA A 53 -8.43 7.57 7.37
C ALA A 53 -7.35 7.11 8.36
N GLN A 54 -6.26 7.88 8.46
CA GLN A 54 -5.25 7.67 9.48
C GLN A 54 -5.73 8.15 10.85
N TYR A 55 -5.16 7.56 11.90
CA TYR A 55 -5.32 7.97 13.30
C TYR A 55 -5.19 9.50 13.48
N ASN A 56 -6.13 10.08 14.22
CA ASN A 56 -6.11 11.48 14.63
C ASN A 56 -5.89 11.58 16.15
N PRO A 57 -4.67 11.89 16.62
CA PRO A 57 -4.39 12.06 18.05
C PRO A 57 -5.03 13.30 18.68
N PHE A 58 -5.57 14.23 17.89
CA PHE A 58 -5.96 15.57 18.33
C PHE A 58 -7.42 15.95 18.02
N GLY A 59 -8.27 15.00 17.63
CA GLY A 59 -9.67 15.31 17.32
C GLY A 59 -10.63 14.21 17.70
N ASP A 60 -11.87 14.61 17.99
CA ASP A 60 -13.00 13.76 18.30
C ASP A 60 -13.13 12.62 17.28
N LEU A 61 -12.61 11.47 17.68
CA LEU A 61 -12.78 10.22 16.97
C LEU A 61 -14.09 9.60 17.46
N LYS A 62 -15.20 10.31 17.23
CA LYS A 62 -16.53 9.79 17.56
C LYS A 62 -16.82 8.66 16.58
N SER A 63 -16.68 7.42 17.03
CA SER A 63 -17.22 6.24 16.37
C SER A 63 -18.75 6.38 16.34
N PHE A 64 -19.35 6.39 15.15
CA PHE A 64 -20.82 6.53 15.02
C PHE A 64 -21.55 5.19 14.95
N ALA A 65 -20.83 4.08 14.81
CA ALA A 65 -21.42 2.76 14.63
C ALA A 65 -21.07 1.82 15.80
N PRO A 66 -22.06 1.28 16.53
CA PRO A 66 -21.81 0.32 17.61
C PRO A 66 -21.36 -1.07 17.13
N GLU A 67 -21.48 -1.36 15.83
CA GLU A 67 -21.31 -2.71 15.26
C GLU A 67 -19.96 -2.90 14.52
N ASP A 68 -19.41 -1.81 13.95
CA ASP A 68 -18.05 -1.75 13.40
C ASP A 68 -17.38 -0.47 13.90
N ASN A 69 -16.63 -0.61 15.00
CA ASN A 69 -16.06 0.50 15.77
C ASN A 69 -14.97 1.32 15.04
N ARG A 70 -14.73 1.03 13.76
CA ARG A 70 -13.75 1.74 12.92
C ARG A 70 -14.37 2.73 11.94
N ILE A 71 -15.70 2.87 11.90
CA ILE A 71 -16.35 3.92 11.09
C ILE A 71 -16.35 5.25 11.85
N VAL A 72 -15.66 6.25 11.29
CA VAL A 72 -15.40 7.55 11.92
C VAL A 72 -15.95 8.72 11.09
N ASN A 73 -15.88 9.93 11.65
CA ASN A 73 -16.25 11.18 10.96
C ASN A 73 -15.07 12.13 10.71
N SER A 74 -13.88 11.80 11.18
CA SER A 74 -12.69 12.65 11.12
C SER A 74 -11.43 11.83 10.82
N GLY A 75 -10.30 12.51 10.61
CA GLY A 75 -9.00 11.90 10.23
C GLY A 75 -8.57 12.27 8.80
N SER A 76 -7.26 12.21 8.52
CA SER A 76 -6.75 12.48 7.17
C SER A 76 -6.89 11.25 6.29
N LEU A 77 -7.46 11.42 5.09
CA LEU A 77 -7.61 10.35 4.11
C LEU A 77 -6.26 9.93 3.52
N ILE A 78 -5.92 8.66 3.69
CA ILE A 78 -4.73 8.04 3.11
C ILE A 78 -5.02 7.24 1.84
N ALA A 79 -6.27 6.76 1.68
CA ALA A 79 -6.76 6.13 0.46
C ALA A 79 -8.23 6.47 0.23
N VAL A 80 -8.62 6.51 -1.04
CA VAL A 80 -9.96 6.92 -1.47
C VAL A 80 -10.43 6.00 -2.59
N SER A 81 -11.63 5.44 -2.43
CA SER A 81 -12.32 4.60 -3.42
C SER A 81 -12.64 5.36 -4.70
N TYR A 82 -12.80 4.64 -5.82
CA TYR A 82 -13.18 5.26 -7.09
C TYR A 82 -14.55 5.92 -7.04
N GLU A 83 -15.52 5.33 -6.32
CA GLU A 83 -16.85 5.89 -6.12
C GLU A 83 -16.81 7.25 -5.40
N ALA A 84 -15.89 7.42 -4.45
CA ALA A 84 -15.67 8.70 -3.79
C ALA A 84 -14.89 9.69 -4.66
N ARG A 85 -13.88 9.23 -5.42
CA ARG A 85 -13.13 10.06 -6.37
C ARG A 85 -14.03 10.65 -7.45
N ALA A 86 -14.99 9.87 -7.95
CA ALA A 86 -15.99 10.31 -8.92
C ALA A 86 -16.84 11.49 -8.42
N ARG A 87 -16.95 11.65 -7.09
CA ARG A 87 -17.65 12.77 -6.43
C ARG A 87 -16.71 13.93 -6.07
N GLY A 88 -15.44 13.84 -6.42
CA GLY A 88 -14.44 14.90 -6.19
C GLY A 88 -13.65 14.76 -4.88
N VAL A 89 -13.83 13.68 -4.11
CA VAL A 89 -13.00 13.43 -2.92
C VAL A 89 -11.58 13.08 -3.34
N LYS A 90 -10.60 13.74 -2.72
CA LYS A 90 -9.16 13.54 -3.01
C LYS A 90 -8.44 12.95 -1.82
N ARG A 91 -7.34 12.23 -2.10
CA ARG A 91 -6.36 11.85 -1.08
C ARG A 91 -5.85 13.12 -0.37
N ASN A 92 -5.54 13.02 0.93
CA ASN A 92 -5.16 14.12 1.83
C ASN A 92 -6.27 15.07 2.30
N MET A 93 -7.50 14.96 1.79
CA MET A 93 -8.63 15.66 2.42
C MET A 93 -8.82 15.16 3.86
N ARG A 94 -9.24 16.06 4.75
CA ARG A 94 -9.72 15.64 6.08
C ARG A 94 -11.10 15.02 5.94
N GLY A 95 -11.44 14.06 6.81
CA GLY A 95 -12.72 13.36 6.80
C GLY A 95 -13.92 14.30 6.80
N ALA A 96 -13.86 15.37 7.60
CA ALA A 96 -14.91 16.39 7.62
C ALA A 96 -15.06 17.16 6.30
N GLU A 97 -13.95 17.44 5.60
CA GLU A 97 -13.98 18.08 4.27
C GLU A 97 -14.50 17.12 3.21
N ALA A 98 -14.01 15.87 3.24
CA ALA A 98 -14.46 14.81 2.34
C ALA A 98 -15.97 14.54 2.49
N LYS A 99 -16.50 14.58 3.72
CA LYS A 99 -17.94 14.45 3.98
C LYS A 99 -18.77 15.65 3.54
N LYS A 100 -18.20 16.86 3.43
CA LYS A 100 -18.91 17.97 2.78
C LYS A 100 -19.07 17.73 1.28
N VAL A 101 -18.08 17.07 0.66
CA VAL A 101 -18.08 16.73 -0.77
C VAL A 101 -18.94 15.50 -1.07
N CYS A 102 -18.87 14.48 -0.22
CA CYS A 102 -19.62 13.23 -0.33
C CYS A 102 -20.22 12.88 1.05
N PRO A 103 -21.41 13.40 1.39
CA PRO A 103 -22.03 13.21 2.71
C PRO A 103 -22.25 11.76 3.14
N GLU A 104 -22.50 10.88 2.17
CA GLU A 104 -22.74 9.45 2.34
C GLU A 104 -21.46 8.60 2.40
N MET A 105 -20.28 9.20 2.24
CA MET A 105 -19.01 8.50 2.33
C MET A 105 -18.84 7.82 3.69
N LEU A 106 -18.39 6.58 3.66
CA LEU A 106 -17.91 5.84 4.83
C LEU A 106 -16.41 6.11 5.02
N LEU A 107 -16.03 6.51 6.23
CA LEU A 107 -14.63 6.68 6.60
C LEU A 107 -14.23 5.53 7.51
N VAL A 108 -13.29 4.71 7.07
CA VAL A 108 -12.76 3.59 7.85
C VAL A 108 -11.43 4.01 8.46
N GLN A 109 -11.30 3.90 9.77
CA GLN A 109 -10.06 4.19 10.46
C GLN A 109 -9.08 3.02 10.34
N VAL A 110 -7.82 3.34 10.07
CA VAL A 110 -6.69 2.42 10.25
C VAL A 110 -6.68 1.88 11.68
N PRO A 111 -6.49 0.56 11.89
CA PRO A 111 -6.37 -0.01 13.24
C PRO A 111 -5.32 0.73 14.08
N THR A 112 -5.49 0.73 15.40
CA THR A 112 -4.53 1.36 16.31
C THR A 112 -4.01 0.37 17.33
N SER A 113 -2.70 0.38 17.55
CA SER A 113 -2.04 -0.38 18.60
C SER A 113 -1.05 0.52 19.34
N HIS A 114 -1.05 0.46 20.66
CA HIS A 114 -0.22 1.33 21.53
C HIS A 114 -0.33 2.83 21.19
N GLY A 115 -1.55 3.30 20.87
CA GLY A 115 -1.80 4.71 20.53
C GLY A 115 -1.25 5.18 19.18
N LYS A 116 -0.85 4.25 18.30
CA LYS A 116 -0.30 4.53 16.96
C LYS A 116 -1.05 3.75 15.90
N ALA A 117 -0.99 4.24 14.66
CA ALA A 117 -1.54 3.53 13.52
C ALA A 117 -0.83 2.18 13.33
N ASP A 118 -1.61 1.12 13.25
CA ASP A 118 -1.18 -0.23 12.97
C ASP A 118 -1.53 -0.59 11.52
N LEU A 119 -0.48 -0.76 10.71
CA LEU A 119 -0.59 -1.06 9.28
C LEU A 119 -0.43 -2.55 8.96
N THR A 120 -0.40 -3.42 9.98
CA THR A 120 -0.11 -4.85 9.82
C THR A 120 -1.05 -5.52 8.83
N ILE A 121 -2.36 -5.25 8.91
CA ILE A 121 -3.36 -5.83 7.99
C ILE A 121 -3.08 -5.51 6.51
N TYR A 122 -2.56 -4.31 6.22
CA TYR A 122 -2.22 -3.89 4.86
C TYR A 122 -0.89 -4.50 4.41
N ARG A 123 0.09 -4.62 5.32
CA ARG A 123 1.38 -5.27 5.05
C ARG A 123 1.18 -6.76 4.74
N ASP A 124 0.33 -7.43 5.51
CA ASP A 124 0.02 -8.84 5.31
C ASP A 124 -0.72 -9.07 3.98
N ALA A 125 -1.66 -8.18 3.63
CA ALA A 125 -2.34 -8.24 2.34
C ALA A 125 -1.35 -8.07 1.17
N SER A 126 -0.43 -7.13 1.26
CA SER A 126 0.63 -6.92 0.27
C SER A 126 1.52 -8.15 0.12
N ALA A 127 1.94 -8.76 1.24
CA ALA A 127 2.75 -9.97 1.23
C ALA A 127 2.02 -11.14 0.55
N ARG A 128 0.72 -11.33 0.83
CA ARG A 128 -0.09 -12.36 0.16
C ARG A 128 -0.16 -12.15 -1.35
N ILE A 129 -0.32 -10.91 -1.81
CA ILE A 129 -0.34 -10.59 -3.25
C ILE A 129 1.02 -10.91 -3.88
N LEU A 130 2.11 -10.52 -3.23
CA LEU A 130 3.46 -10.84 -3.70
C LEU A 130 3.68 -12.36 -3.80
N THR A 131 3.22 -13.14 -2.82
CA THR A 131 3.26 -14.61 -2.88
C THR A 131 2.50 -15.15 -4.08
N VAL A 132 1.33 -14.60 -4.39
CA VAL A 132 0.56 -15.00 -5.58
C VAL A 132 1.33 -14.65 -6.86
N LEU A 133 1.91 -13.45 -6.97
CA LEU A 133 2.71 -13.05 -8.13
C LEU A 133 3.91 -13.98 -8.34
N CYS A 134 4.71 -14.23 -7.31
CA CYS A 134 5.88 -15.12 -7.42
C CYS A 134 5.50 -16.57 -7.75
N SER A 135 4.36 -17.06 -7.25
CA SER A 135 3.91 -18.42 -7.54
C SER A 135 3.28 -18.57 -8.92
N LYS A 136 2.65 -17.51 -9.45
CA LYS A 136 2.06 -17.51 -10.80
C LYS A 136 3.08 -17.27 -11.90
N PHE A 137 4.16 -16.58 -11.59
CA PHE A 137 5.21 -16.20 -12.54
C PHE A 137 6.59 -16.61 -12.01
N PRO A 138 6.89 -17.92 -11.95
CA PRO A 138 8.09 -18.44 -11.30
C PRO A 138 9.38 -18.12 -12.07
N ALA A 139 9.30 -17.79 -13.37
CA ALA A 139 10.46 -17.39 -14.17
C ALA A 139 10.72 -15.88 -14.10
N CYS A 140 9.77 -15.10 -13.58
CA CYS A 140 9.91 -13.66 -13.46
C CYS A 140 10.78 -13.23 -12.28
N ILE A 141 11.53 -12.16 -12.46
CA ILE A 141 12.21 -11.46 -11.34
C ILE A 141 11.21 -10.46 -10.77
N VAL A 142 10.89 -10.59 -9.49
CA VAL A 142 9.89 -9.74 -8.82
C VAL A 142 10.56 -8.78 -7.84
N GLU A 143 10.34 -7.48 -8.01
CA GLU A 143 10.85 -6.42 -7.13
C GLU A 143 9.68 -5.62 -6.54
N ARG A 144 9.59 -5.60 -5.20
CA ARG A 144 8.61 -4.78 -4.50
C ARG A 144 9.12 -3.34 -4.39
N SER A 145 8.38 -2.40 -4.98
CA SER A 145 8.67 -0.95 -4.93
C SER A 145 8.02 -0.27 -3.72
N SER A 146 6.78 -0.60 -3.42
CA SER A 146 6.02 -0.02 -2.30
C SER A 146 5.11 -1.06 -1.62
N ILE A 147 4.15 -0.63 -0.81
CA ILE A 147 3.19 -1.55 -0.20
C ILE A 147 2.19 -2.11 -1.24
N ASP A 148 1.91 -1.35 -2.28
CA ASP A 148 0.95 -1.67 -3.34
C ASP A 148 1.56 -1.69 -4.74
N GLU A 149 2.87 -1.47 -4.87
CA GLU A 149 3.56 -1.47 -6.15
C GLU A 149 4.64 -2.55 -6.26
N VAL A 150 4.66 -3.22 -7.41
CA VAL A 150 5.61 -4.29 -7.74
C VAL A 150 6.05 -4.17 -9.21
N TYR A 151 7.34 -4.33 -9.47
CA TYR A 151 7.90 -4.53 -10.80
C TYR A 151 8.14 -6.02 -11.06
N LEU A 152 7.78 -6.49 -12.24
CA LEU A 152 8.04 -7.85 -12.72
C LEU A 152 8.87 -7.75 -14.00
N ASP A 153 10.06 -8.33 -13.98
CA ASP A 153 10.80 -8.61 -15.21
C ASP A 153 10.27 -9.92 -15.80
N VAL A 154 9.49 -9.80 -16.87
CA VAL A 154 8.80 -10.92 -17.54
C VAL A 154 9.56 -11.38 -18.79
N THR A 155 10.84 -10.98 -18.94
CA THR A 155 11.64 -11.28 -20.13
C THR A 155 11.82 -12.79 -20.38
N ALA A 156 11.79 -13.59 -19.32
CA ALA A 156 12.05 -15.03 -19.35
C ALA A 156 10.79 -15.91 -19.22
N GLU A 157 9.61 -15.30 -19.11
CA GLU A 157 8.32 -16.01 -19.02
C GLU A 157 7.80 -16.35 -20.42
#